data_AF-A0A5C8B3N9-F1
#
_entry.id   AF-A0A5C8B3N9-F1
#
_cell.length_a   1.000
_cell.length_b   1.000
_cell.length_c   1.000
_cell.angle_alpha   90.00
_cell.angle_beta   90.00
_cell.angle_gamma   90.00
#
_symmetry.space_group_name_H-M   'P 1'
#
loop_
_entity.id
_entity.type
_entity.pdbx_description
1 polymer ?
#
loop_
_entity_poly.entity_id
_entity_poly.type
_entity_poly.pdbx_seq_one_letter_code
_entity_poly.pdbx_strand_id
1 'polypeptide(L)' 'MTTVDIRILDARVADALPAYATPGSAGLDLRACVDAPVVLEPGQAQLIPTGLAMHLGDPGLAAM' A
#
# COMPACT_ATOMS: atom_id res chain seq x y z
N MET A 1 8.84 -14.56 -10.31
CA MET A 1 8.55 -13.47 -9.35
C MET A 1 8.78 -12.18 -10.11
N THR A 2 7.78 -11.32 -10.21
CA THR A 2 7.91 -10.04 -10.93
C THR A 2 8.49 -9.01 -9.98
N THR A 3 9.47 -8.24 -10.43
CA THR A 3 10.01 -7.10 -9.68
C THR A 3 9.15 -5.87 -9.98
N VAL A 4 8.72 -5.16 -8.94
CA VAL A 4 7.95 -3.90 -9.06
C VAL A 4 8.75 -2.80 -8.37
N ASP A 5 8.91 -1.67 -9.04
CA ASP A 5 9.60 -0.52 -8.47
C ASP A 5 8.68 0.19 -7.47
N ILE A 6 9.21 0.49 -6.29
CA ILE A 6 8.47 1.18 -5.22
C ILE A 6 9.25 2.41 -4.79
N ARG A 7 8.55 3.53 -4.64
CA ARG A 7 9.08 4.75 -4.04
C ARG A 7 8.38 5.01 -2.72
N ILE A 8 9.17 5.15 -1.65
CA ILE A 8 8.69 5.64 -0.37
C ILE A 8 8.44 7.15 -0.51
N LEU A 9 7.19 7.56 -0.33
CA LEU A 9 6.78 8.97 -0.35
C LEU A 9 6.80 9.57 1.06
N ASP A 10 6.54 8.74 2.07
CA ASP A 10 6.53 9.13 3.48
C ASP A 10 7.48 8.24 4.29
N ALA A 11 8.43 8.86 4.99
CA ALA A 11 9.48 8.16 5.73
C ALA A 11 8.94 7.22 6.82
N ARG A 12 7.74 7.47 7.35
CA ARG A 12 7.12 6.63 8.39
C ARG A 12 6.83 5.21 7.92
N VAL A 13 6.75 4.99 6.61
CA VAL A 13 6.45 3.67 6.02
C VAL A 13 7.71 2.82 5.86
N ALA A 14 8.91 3.40 5.97
CA ALA A 14 10.17 2.71 5.70
C ALA A 14 10.36 1.46 6.58
N ASP A 15 9.92 1.52 7.84
CA ASP A 15 10.07 0.41 8.80
C ASP A 15 8.94 -0.64 8.71
N ALA A 16 7.93 -0.40 7.89
CA ALA A 16 6.72 -1.22 7.80
C ALA A 16 6.24 -1.39 6.34
N LEU A 17 7.17 -1.69 5.44
CA LEU A 17 6.85 -1.96 4.04
C LEU A 17 5.87 -3.15 3.90
N PRO A 18 4.97 -3.13 2.90
CA PRO A 18 4.09 -4.24 2.63
C PRO A 18 4.86 -5.53 2.33
N ALA A 19 4.37 -6.64 2.85
CA ALA A 19 4.91 -7.96 2.61
C ALA A 19 3.80 -8.99 2.51
N TYR A 20 4.06 -10.05 1.75
CA TYR A 20 3.21 -11.23 1.75
C TYR A 20 3.31 -11.95 3.10
N ALA A 21 2.18 -12.22 3.75
CA ALA A 21 2.16 -12.83 5.08
C ALA A 21 2.67 -14.29 5.06
N THR A 22 2.45 -15.01 3.96
CA THR A 22 2.92 -16.38 3.76
C THR A 22 3.42 -16.57 2.32
N PRO A 23 4.18 -17.64 2.03
CA PRO A 23 4.59 -17.93 0.65
C PRO A 23 3.43 -18.17 -0.34
N GLY A 24 2.24 -18.54 0.15
CA GLY A 24 1.04 -18.79 -0.67
C GLY A 24 0.07 -17.61 -0.73
N SER A 25 0.41 -16.47 -0.13
CA SER A 25 -0.46 -15.29 -0.11
C SER A 25 -0.56 -14.67 -1.51
N ALA A 26 -1.78 -14.41 -1.98
CA ALA A 26 -2.02 -13.77 -3.28
C ALA A 26 -1.90 -12.24 -3.22
N GLY A 27 -2.13 -11.63 -2.05
CA GLY A 27 -2.08 -10.18 -1.83
C GLY A 27 -1.16 -9.79 -0.68
N LEU A 28 -0.84 -8.50 -0.63
CA LEU A 28 -0.10 -7.84 0.43
C LEU A 28 -1.01 -6.80 1.09
N ASP A 29 -0.83 -6.58 2.39
CA ASP A 29 -1.62 -5.58 3.12
C ASP A 29 -1.04 -4.17 2.93
N LEU A 30 -1.91 -3.20 2.63
CA LEU A 30 -1.59 -1.78 2.67
C LEU A 30 -1.99 -1.20 4.04
N ARG A 31 -1.17 -0.28 4.55
CA ARG A 31 -1.38 0.37 5.85
C ARG A 31 -1.76 1.83 5.67
N ALA A 32 -2.63 2.34 6.54
CA ALA A 32 -2.98 3.75 6.58
C ALA A 32 -1.78 4.58 7.07
N CYS A 33 -1.31 5.51 6.25
CA CYS A 33 -0.23 6.43 6.59
C CYS A 33 -0.83 7.76 7.08
N VAL A 34 -1.36 7.77 8.30
CA VAL A 34 -2.06 8.92 8.89
C VAL A 34 -1.39 9.35 10.19
N ASP A 35 -1.42 10.65 10.50
CA ASP A 35 -0.80 11.22 11.71
C ASP A 35 -1.57 10.87 12.99
N ALA A 36 -2.88 10.67 12.86
CA ALA A 36 -3.78 10.39 13.97
C ALA A 36 -4.92 9.44 13.50
N PRO A 37 -5.61 8.78 14.43
CA PRO A 37 -6.79 7.99 14.10
C PRO A 37 -7.83 8.81 13.34
N VAL A 38 -8.41 8.21 12.31
CA VAL A 38 -9.49 8.78 11.50
C VAL A 38 -10.80 8.11 11.90
N VAL A 39 -11.80 8.90 12.30
CA VAL A 39 -13.16 8.42 12.57
C VAL A 39 -13.97 8.52 11.28
N LEU A 40 -14.60 7.42 10.87
CA LEU A 40 -15.53 7.38 9.74
C LEU A 40 -16.94 7.14 10.26
N GLU A 41 -17.81 8.13 10.08
CA GLU A 41 -19.23 7.99 10.38
C GLU A 41 -19.95 7.15 9.31
N PRO A 42 -21.12 6.56 9.62
CA PRO A 42 -21.88 5.78 8.66
C PRO A 42 -22.14 6.54 7.35
N GLY A 43 -21.76 5.92 6.23
CA GLY A 43 -21.91 6.49 4.88
C GLY A 43 -20.78 7.43 4.44
N GLN A 44 -19.81 7.72 5.29
CA GLN A 44 -18.64 8.51 4.90
C GLN A 44 -17.60 7.66 4.14
N ALA A 45 -16.92 8.31 3.21
CA ALA A 45 -15.76 7.77 2.53
C ALA A 45 -14.62 8.80 2.62
N GLN A 46 -13.41 8.31 2.88
CA GLN A 46 -12.22 9.14 2.94
C GLN A 46 -11.09 8.49 2.15
N LEU A 47 -10.33 9.32 1.43
CA LEU A 47 -9.12 8.90 0.76
C LEU A 47 -7.99 8.79 1.79
N ILE A 48 -7.51 7.57 2.03
CA ILE A 48 -6.44 7.30 2.99
C ILE A 48 -5.12 7.07 2.23
N PRO A 49 -4.07 7.86 2.51
CA PRO A 49 -2.78 7.68 1.86
C PRO A 49 -2.06 6.44 2.42
N THR A 50 -1.28 5.78 1.56
CA THR A 50 -0.41 4.66 1.94
C THR A 50 1.04 5.08 2.20
N GLY A 51 1.42 6.28 1.78
CA GLY A 51 2.81 6.77 1.82
C GLY A 51 3.73 6.11 0.78
N LEU A 52 3.17 5.42 -0.22
CA LEU A 52 3.91 4.69 -1.25
C LEU A 52 3.44 5.06 -2.66
N ALA A 53 4.37 5.03 -3.61
CA ALA A 53 4.08 4.97 -5.04
C ALA A 53 4.70 3.71 -5.65
N MET A 54 4.01 3.10 -6.62
CA MET A 54 4.45 1.89 -7.31
C MET A 54 4.49 2.12 -8.81
N HIS A 55 5.47 1.53 -9.48
CA HIS A 55 5.59 1.50 -10.94
C HIS A 55 5.79 0.05 -11.39
N LEU A 56 4.75 -0.52 -12.02
CA LEU A 56 4.76 -1.91 -12.46
C LEU A 56 5.67 -2.15 -13.67
N GLY A 57 5.89 -1.14 -14.52
CA GLY A 57 6.76 -1.19 -15.69
C GLY A 57 6.29 -2.09 -16.84
N ASP A 58 5.50 -3.13 -16.57
CA ASP A 58 4.98 -4.08 -17.55
C ASP A 58 3.50 -3.77 -17.89
N PRO A 59 3.16 -3.46 -19.15
CA PRO A 59 1.79 -3.19 -19.57
C PRO A 59 0.87 -4.43 -19.56
N GLY A 60 1.42 -5.64 -19.43
CA GLY A 60 0.66 -6.88 -19.27
C GLY A 60 0.17 -7.13 -17.83
N LEU A 61 0.54 -6.28 -16.87
CA LEU A 61 0.24 -6.44 -15.45
C LEU A 61 -0.54 -5.25 -14.89
N ALA A 62 -1.38 -5.53 -13.90
CA ALA A 62 -2.13 -4.55 -13.12
C ALA A 62 -2.17 -4.96 -11.63
N ALA A 63 -2.46 -4.01 -10.76
CA ALA A 63 -2.71 -4.23 -9.34
C ALA A 63 -4.18 -3.93 -9.00
N MET A 64 -4.71 -4.63 -8.00
CA MET A 64 -6.06 -4.46 -7.46
C MET A 64 -6.02 -4.32 -5.95
#